data_AF-A0A0S9DZU6-F1
#
_entry.id   AF-A0A0S9DZU6-F1
#
_cell.length_a   1.000
_cell.length_b   1.000
_cell.length_c   1.000
_cell.angle_alpha   90.00
_cell.angle_beta   90.00
_cell.angle_gamma   90.00
#
_symmetry.space_group_name_H-M   'P 1'
#
loop_
_entity.id
_entity.type
_entity.pdbx_description
1 polymer ?
#
loop_
_entity_poly.entity_id
_entity_poly.type
_entity_poly.pdbx_seq_one_letter_code
_entity_poly.pdbx_strand_id
1 'polypeptide(L)'
;MHNAFFAFDSELDSFRAQRIAETAEGVRAVPGNVDITFDDRPLDSPMKARIDAGIDAAECLVVLIGQNTASDPGVIYAISRAVHEFGTPVIGVRIDKLADENRLQGIAGDDPFARSGLSGRSLLQIETYDPPFSSSVFARSHIRYTLRDWVDLAINESVRRNARVRRSRPRADSA
;
A
#
# COMPACT_ATOMS: atom_id res chain seq x y z
N MET A 1 4.64 -6.16 -15.65
CA MET A 1 5.31 -5.34 -14.63
C MET A 1 4.28 -4.34 -14.18
N HIS A 2 3.98 -4.29 -12.88
CA HIS A 2 2.99 -3.36 -12.33
C HIS A 2 3.66 -2.13 -11.73
N ASN A 3 3.00 -0.99 -11.82
CA ASN A 3 3.38 0.21 -11.08
C ASN A 3 2.61 0.25 -9.75
N ALA A 4 3.32 0.41 -8.64
CA ALA A 4 2.73 0.49 -7.32
C ALA A 4 3.17 1.78 -6.60
N PHE A 5 2.24 2.37 -5.87
CA PHE A 5 2.53 3.40 -4.88
C PHE A 5 2.74 2.72 -3.52
N PHE A 6 3.78 3.10 -2.79
CA PHE A 6 4.18 2.47 -1.54
C PHE A 6 3.92 3.48 -0.43
N ALA A 7 2.94 3.19 0.42
CA ALA A 7 2.67 4.02 1.59
C ALA A 7 3.32 3.37 2.82
N PHE A 8 4.13 4.13 3.55
CA PHE A 8 4.89 3.66 4.70
C PHE A 8 5.21 4.84 5.63
N ASP A 9 5.59 4.52 6.86
CA ASP A 9 6.13 5.51 7.80
C ASP A 9 7.58 5.85 7.37
N SER A 10 7.80 7.05 6.85
CA SER A 10 9.13 7.41 6.37
C SER A 10 10.14 7.68 7.48
N GLU A 11 9.71 7.94 8.71
CA GLU A 11 10.64 8.16 9.83
C GLU A 11 11.37 6.86 10.18
N LEU A 12 10.63 5.76 10.30
CA LEU A 12 11.20 4.47 10.75
C LEU A 12 11.46 3.47 9.62
N ASP A 13 10.74 3.56 8.50
CA ASP A 13 10.70 2.49 7.50
C ASP A 13 11.24 2.88 6.12
N SER A 14 11.79 4.09 5.94
CA SER A 14 12.38 4.51 4.66
C SER A 14 13.40 3.52 4.10
N PHE A 15 14.32 3.03 4.94
CA PHE A 15 15.33 2.05 4.50
C PHE A 15 14.70 0.71 4.08
N ARG A 16 13.68 0.24 4.82
CA ARG A 16 12.99 -1.01 4.52
C ARG A 16 12.19 -0.88 3.22
N ALA A 17 11.49 0.23 3.05
CA ALA A 17 10.70 0.55 1.86
C ALA A 17 11.57 0.66 0.61
N GLN A 18 12.70 1.38 0.69
CA GLN A 18 13.68 1.47 -0.40
C GLN A 18 14.16 0.06 -0.79
N ARG A 19 14.49 -0.78 0.18
CA ARG A 19 14.98 -2.13 -0.09
C ARG A 19 13.93 -3.01 -0.78
N ILE A 20 12.66 -2.87 -0.41
CA ILE A 20 11.56 -3.57 -1.09
C ILE A 20 11.42 -3.06 -2.51
N ALA A 21 11.37 -1.75 -2.71
CA ALA A 21 11.21 -1.15 -4.04
C ALA A 21 12.35 -1.49 -5.01
N GLU A 22 13.59 -1.60 -4.51
CA GLU A 22 14.76 -1.99 -5.31
C GLU A 22 14.77 -3.47 -5.68
N THR A 23 14.17 -4.34 -4.86
CA THR A 23 14.33 -5.80 -5.00
C THR A 23 13.09 -6.54 -5.41
N ALA A 24 11.91 -5.92 -5.35
CA ALA A 24 10.65 -6.50 -5.80
C ALA A 24 10.70 -6.88 -7.29
N GLU A 25 10.37 -8.13 -7.59
CA GLU A 25 10.30 -8.59 -8.98
C GLU A 25 8.90 -8.40 -9.55
N GLY A 26 8.81 -7.79 -10.72
CA GLY A 26 7.54 -7.58 -11.42
C GLY A 26 6.66 -6.46 -10.88
N VAL A 27 7.05 -5.80 -9.79
CA VAL A 27 6.42 -4.58 -9.24
C VAL A 27 7.47 -3.47 -9.19
N ARG A 28 7.10 -2.29 -9.66
CA ARG A 28 7.96 -1.10 -9.69
C ARG A 28 7.30 0.02 -8.90
N ALA A 29 8.07 0.70 -8.04
CA ALA A 29 7.62 1.93 -7.39
C ALA A 29 7.34 3.02 -8.44
N VAL A 30 6.23 3.75 -8.29
CA VAL A 30 6.01 5.00 -9.04
C VAL A 30 7.22 5.93 -8.86
N PRO A 31 7.68 6.65 -9.91
CA PRO A 31 8.82 7.55 -9.80
C PRO A 31 8.67 8.56 -8.66
N GLY A 32 9.71 8.71 -7.83
CA GLY A 32 9.75 9.65 -6.70
C GLY A 32 8.90 9.26 -5.49
N ASN A 33 8.34 8.04 -5.45
CA ASN A 33 7.51 7.51 -4.35
C ASN A 33 8.31 7.20 -3.08
N VAL A 34 9.39 6.42 -3.18
CA VAL A 34 10.22 6.05 -2.01
C VAL A 34 11.10 7.19 -1.50
N ASP A 35 11.15 8.31 -2.24
CA ASP A 35 11.80 9.56 -1.84
C ASP A 35 10.81 10.52 -1.15
N ILE A 36 9.55 10.10 -0.92
CA ILE A 36 8.57 10.89 -0.17
C ILE A 36 8.88 10.75 1.32
N THR A 37 9.45 11.80 1.91
CA THR A 37 9.55 11.93 3.36
C THR A 37 8.27 12.54 3.91
N PHE A 38 7.52 11.75 4.66
CA PHE A 38 6.54 12.17 5.67
C PHE A 38 7.32 12.58 6.94
N ASP A 39 8.01 13.74 6.91
CA ASP A 39 8.60 14.31 8.12
C ASP A 39 7.50 14.60 9.17
N ASP A 40 7.89 15.01 10.39
CA ASP A 40 7.04 15.60 11.45
C ASP A 40 6.18 16.82 11.02
N ARG A 41 6.20 17.16 9.72
CA ARG A 41 5.38 18.22 9.18
C ARG A 41 3.93 17.75 9.06
N PRO A 42 2.96 18.61 9.43
CA PRO A 42 1.56 18.35 9.16
C PRO A 42 1.37 18.01 7.69
N LEU A 43 0.46 17.08 7.40
CA LEU A 43 0.09 16.70 6.05
C LEU A 43 -0.49 17.91 5.29
N ASP A 44 0.38 18.63 4.60
CA ASP A 44 0.10 19.89 3.91
C ASP A 44 -0.42 19.66 2.48
N SER A 45 -0.91 20.72 1.84
CA SER A 45 -1.48 20.62 0.50
C SER A 45 -0.49 20.09 -0.55
N PRO A 46 0.79 20.54 -0.58
CA PRO A 46 1.80 19.96 -1.47
C PRO A 46 2.02 18.45 -1.26
N MET A 47 2.11 17.99 -0.02
CA MET A 47 2.30 16.58 0.29
C MET A 47 1.09 15.74 -0.13
N LYS A 48 -0.13 16.21 0.15
CA LYS A 48 -1.37 15.59 -0.33
C LYS A 48 -1.41 15.47 -1.85
N ALA A 49 -1.04 16.53 -2.56
CA ALA A 49 -1.00 16.52 -4.02
C ALA A 49 0.02 15.51 -4.57
N ARG A 50 1.18 15.36 -3.92
CA ARG A 50 2.17 14.33 -4.28
C ARG A 50 1.65 12.91 -4.05
N ILE A 51 0.96 12.68 -2.93
CA ILE A 51 0.33 11.38 -2.63
C ILE A 51 -0.75 11.06 -3.67
N ASP A 52 -1.66 12.00 -3.92
CA ASP A 52 -2.73 11.84 -4.90
C ASP A 52 -2.17 11.53 -6.31
N ALA A 53 -1.15 12.26 -6.76
CA ALA A 53 -0.50 11.99 -8.04
C ALA A 53 0.20 10.61 -8.08
N GLY A 54 0.78 10.20 -6.95
CA GLY A 54 1.41 8.89 -6.80
C GLY A 54 0.39 7.74 -6.89
N ILE A 55 -0.78 7.90 -6.26
CA ILE A 55 -1.88 6.94 -6.30
C ILE A 55 -2.47 6.85 -7.71
N ASP A 56 -2.68 7.99 -8.37
CA ASP A 56 -3.23 8.05 -9.74
C ASP A 56 -2.31 7.38 -10.78
N ALA A 57 -0.99 7.47 -10.56
CA ALA A 57 0.01 6.82 -11.41
C ALA A 57 0.21 5.32 -11.10
N ALA A 58 -0.44 4.77 -10.06
CA ALA A 58 -0.27 3.40 -9.62
C ALA A 58 -1.46 2.51 -10.00
N GLU A 59 -1.16 1.24 -10.30
CA GLU A 59 -2.17 0.19 -10.46
C GLU A 59 -2.61 -0.38 -9.11
N CYS A 60 -1.79 -0.24 -8.07
CA CYS A 60 -2.07 -0.70 -6.72
C CYS A 60 -1.35 0.17 -5.67
N LEU A 61 -2.05 0.45 -4.56
CA LEU A 61 -1.45 0.99 -3.35
C LEU A 61 -0.97 -0.17 -2.47
N VAL A 62 0.32 -0.21 -2.18
CA VAL A 62 0.93 -1.18 -1.26
C VAL A 62 1.30 -0.45 0.03
N VAL A 63 0.60 -0.77 1.11
CA VAL A 63 0.92 -0.23 2.44
C VAL A 63 1.97 -1.14 3.09
N LEU A 64 3.17 -0.61 3.32
CA LEU A 64 4.23 -1.32 4.03
C LEU A 64 4.10 -1.02 5.52
N ILE A 65 3.70 -2.03 6.29
CA ILE A 65 3.26 -1.91 7.67
C ILE A 65 4.41 -2.27 8.61
N GLY A 66 5.03 -1.23 9.17
CA GLY A 66 5.95 -1.31 10.30
C GLY A 66 5.27 -0.89 11.61
N GLN A 67 6.06 -0.34 12.53
CA GLN A 67 5.62 -0.10 13.92
C GLN A 67 4.57 1.02 14.02
N ASN A 68 4.84 2.18 13.42
CA ASN A 68 4.00 3.38 13.57
C ASN A 68 3.14 3.69 12.34
N THR A 69 3.16 2.82 11.32
CA THR A 69 2.43 3.01 10.05
C THR A 69 0.94 3.29 10.25
N ALA A 70 0.30 2.66 11.25
CA ALA A 70 -1.12 2.85 11.54
C ALA A 70 -1.46 4.22 12.15
N SER A 71 -0.46 4.94 12.66
CA SER A 71 -0.60 6.31 13.18
C SER A 71 -0.16 7.39 12.18
N ASP A 72 0.51 7.02 11.09
CA ASP A 72 1.04 7.98 10.12
C ASP A 72 -0.11 8.68 9.36
N PRO A 73 -0.26 10.02 9.48
CA PRO A 73 -1.35 10.74 8.82
C PRO A 73 -1.30 10.67 7.29
N GLY A 74 -0.12 10.60 6.68
CA GLY A 74 0.08 10.48 5.24
C GLY A 74 -0.34 9.10 4.73
N VAL A 75 -0.03 8.04 5.46
CA VAL A 75 -0.48 6.67 5.15
C VAL A 75 -2.00 6.57 5.26
N ILE A 76 -2.59 7.06 6.35
CA ILE A 76 -4.05 7.06 6.53
C ILE A 76 -4.75 7.85 5.42
N TYR A 77 -4.19 8.99 5.03
CA TYR A 77 -4.69 9.77 3.90
C TYR A 77 -4.58 8.99 2.59
N ALA A 78 -3.44 8.37 2.29
CA ALA A 78 -3.24 7.60 1.06
C ALA A 78 -4.24 6.44 0.94
N ILE A 79 -4.48 5.70 2.02
CA ILE A 79 -5.47 4.61 2.07
C ILE A 79 -6.87 5.15 1.75
N SER A 80 -7.28 6.21 2.42
CA SER A 80 -8.60 6.82 2.24
C SER A 80 -8.81 7.28 0.80
N ARG A 81 -7.83 7.98 0.22
CA ARG A 81 -7.88 8.47 -1.16
C ARG A 81 -7.92 7.33 -2.17
N ALA A 82 -7.05 6.33 -2.03
CA ALA A 82 -7.01 5.18 -2.93
C ALA A 82 -8.35 4.46 -2.97
N VAL A 83 -8.99 4.22 -1.83
CA VAL A 83 -10.26 3.49 -1.77
C VAL A 83 -11.45 4.33 -2.23
N HIS A 84 -11.58 5.57 -1.76
CA HIS A 84 -12.81 6.36 -1.94
C HIS A 84 -12.85 7.16 -3.23
N GLU A 85 -11.69 7.61 -3.70
CA GLU A 85 -11.61 8.67 -4.73
C GLU A 85 -11.05 8.09 -6.02
N PHE A 86 -9.95 7.35 -5.93
CA PHE A 86 -9.30 6.75 -7.10
C PHE A 86 -9.85 5.36 -7.44
N GLY A 87 -10.37 4.62 -6.45
CA GLY A 87 -10.75 3.22 -6.62
C GLY A 87 -9.54 2.29 -6.89
N THR A 88 -8.33 2.75 -6.54
CA THR A 88 -7.08 2.00 -6.66
C THR A 88 -7.10 0.86 -5.62
N PRO A 89 -6.87 -0.41 -6.04
CA PRO A 89 -6.82 -1.53 -5.10
C PRO A 89 -5.68 -1.34 -4.10
N VAL A 90 -5.93 -1.76 -2.85
CA VAL A 90 -5.00 -1.60 -1.72
C VAL A 90 -4.65 -2.97 -1.15
N ILE A 91 -3.37 -3.17 -0.80
CA ILE A 91 -2.90 -4.32 0.00
C ILE A 91 -2.02 -3.83 1.16
N GLY A 92 -1.94 -4.62 2.22
CA GLY A 92 -0.98 -4.46 3.30
C GLY A 92 0.15 -5.47 3.21
N VAL A 93 1.38 -5.09 3.56
CA VAL A 93 2.53 -5.99 3.68
C VAL A 93 3.29 -5.67 4.96
N ARG A 94 3.42 -6.62 5.87
CA ARG A 94 4.18 -6.46 7.12
C ARG A 94 5.69 -6.42 6.81
N ILE A 95 6.38 -5.41 7.35
CA ILE A 95 7.81 -5.19 7.12
C ILE A 95 8.63 -5.09 8.40
N ASP A 96 8.03 -5.25 9.58
CA ASP A 96 8.71 -5.25 10.89
C ASP A 96 9.83 -6.30 10.96
N LYS A 97 9.69 -7.42 10.24
CA LYS A 97 10.72 -8.47 10.14
C LYS A 97 11.94 -8.08 9.30
N LEU A 98 11.88 -7.01 8.52
CA LEU A 98 13.03 -6.56 7.73
C LEU A 98 13.98 -5.77 8.63
N ALA A 99 15.27 -5.94 8.37
CA ALA A 99 16.29 -5.20 9.06
C ALA A 99 16.40 -3.78 8.48
N ASP A 100 16.57 -2.78 9.35
CA ASP A 100 16.93 -1.42 8.96
C ASP A 100 18.41 -1.29 8.61
N GLU A 101 18.88 -0.06 8.43
CA GLU A 101 20.28 0.28 8.14
C GLU A 101 21.27 -0.18 9.23
N ASN A 102 20.81 -0.26 10.48
CA ASN A 102 21.57 -0.71 11.63
C ASN A 102 21.49 -2.23 11.85
N ARG A 103 20.87 -2.96 10.90
CA ARG A 103 20.62 -4.40 10.93
C ARG A 103 19.63 -4.82 12.03
N LEU A 104 18.80 -3.92 12.51
CA LEU A 104 17.79 -4.18 13.53
C LEU A 104 16.41 -4.42 12.90
N GLN A 105 15.72 -5.43 13.38
CA GLN A 105 14.31 -5.67 13.03
C GLN A 105 13.42 -4.74 13.87
N GLY A 106 12.27 -4.38 13.30
CA GLY A 106 11.29 -3.52 13.96
C GLY A 106 10.35 -4.28 14.88
N ILE A 107 9.39 -3.54 15.44
CA ILE A 107 8.28 -4.07 16.22
C ILE A 107 7.05 -4.13 15.31
N ALA A 108 6.27 -5.21 15.40
CA ALA A 108 5.00 -5.32 14.68
C ALA A 108 4.04 -4.22 15.15
N GLY A 109 3.61 -3.36 14.21
CA GLY A 109 2.64 -2.30 14.49
C GLY A 109 1.19 -2.75 14.35
N ASP A 110 0.27 -1.82 14.61
CA ASP A 110 -1.16 -2.05 14.40
C ASP A 110 -1.51 -2.15 12.91
N ASP A 111 -2.73 -2.62 12.61
CA ASP A 111 -3.27 -2.61 11.25
C ASP A 111 -3.75 -1.17 10.88
N PRO A 112 -3.16 -0.52 9.85
CA PRO A 112 -3.57 0.83 9.43
C PRO A 112 -5.00 0.88 8.87
N PHE A 113 -5.51 -0.22 8.33
CA PHE A 113 -6.85 -0.27 7.73
C PHE A 113 -7.93 -0.12 8.80
N ALA A 114 -7.72 -0.66 10.00
CA ALA A 114 -8.63 -0.50 11.13
C ALA A 114 -8.79 0.97 11.57
N ARG A 115 -7.77 1.82 11.32
CA ARG A 115 -7.76 3.24 11.70
C ARG A 115 -8.11 4.21 10.58
N SER A 116 -8.27 3.70 9.36
CA SER A 116 -8.49 4.51 8.15
C SER A 116 -9.93 4.99 7.94
N GLY A 117 -10.86 4.66 8.85
CA GLY A 117 -12.27 5.06 8.74
C GLY A 117 -13.03 4.37 7.60
N LEU A 118 -12.43 3.34 7.00
CA LEU A 118 -13.03 2.56 5.92
C LEU A 118 -14.29 1.81 6.40
N SER A 119 -15.27 1.70 5.49
CA SER A 119 -16.44 0.87 5.75
C SER A 119 -16.05 -0.61 5.90
N GLY A 120 -16.81 -1.39 6.68
CA GLY A 120 -16.55 -2.83 6.83
C GLY A 120 -16.50 -3.59 5.49
N ARG A 121 -17.29 -3.17 4.49
CA ARG A 121 -17.24 -3.74 3.14
C ARG A 121 -15.93 -3.45 2.42
N SER A 122 -15.34 -2.27 2.63
CA SER A 122 -14.04 -1.90 2.07
C SER A 122 -12.92 -2.69 2.72
N LEU A 123 -12.98 -2.88 4.05
CA LEU A 123 -11.99 -3.65 4.80
C LEU A 123 -11.93 -5.12 4.35
N LEU A 124 -13.07 -5.76 4.06
CA LEU A 124 -13.14 -7.13 3.55
C LEU A 124 -12.48 -7.33 2.17
N GLN A 125 -12.01 -6.26 1.52
CA GLN A 125 -11.40 -6.30 0.19
C GLN A 125 -9.90 -6.05 0.22
N ILE A 126 -9.35 -5.73 1.40
CA ILE A 126 -7.94 -5.41 1.57
C ILE A 126 -7.32 -6.59 2.32
N GLU A 127 -6.35 -7.22 1.67
CA GLU A 127 -5.58 -8.30 2.27
C GLU A 127 -4.26 -7.78 2.84
N THR A 128 -3.92 -8.26 4.03
CA THR A 128 -2.65 -7.97 4.69
C THR A 128 -1.77 -9.22 4.68
N TYR A 129 -0.62 -9.13 4.01
CA TYR A 129 0.33 -10.23 3.88
C TYR A 129 1.42 -10.11 4.93
N ASP A 130 1.63 -11.19 5.68
CA ASP A 130 2.70 -11.30 6.67
C ASP A 130 3.72 -12.39 6.28
N PRO A 131 4.98 -12.03 5.95
CA PRO A 131 5.99 -13.02 5.59
C PRO A 131 6.20 -14.05 6.73
N PRO A 132 6.18 -15.37 6.44
CA PRO A 132 6.20 -16.41 7.48
C PRO A 132 7.62 -16.71 8.01
N PHE A 133 8.50 -15.70 8.04
CA PHE A 133 9.91 -15.85 8.41
C PHE A 133 10.31 -14.82 9.46
N SER A 134 11.07 -15.23 10.46
CA SER A 134 11.68 -14.32 11.44
C SER A 134 12.97 -13.68 10.91
N SER A 135 13.66 -14.33 9.98
CA SER A 135 14.88 -13.79 9.36
C SER A 135 14.55 -12.70 8.35
N SER A 136 15.13 -11.52 8.53
CA SER A 136 15.06 -10.40 7.57
C SER A 136 15.38 -10.80 6.13
N VAL A 137 16.38 -11.67 5.92
CA VAL A 137 16.77 -12.13 4.57
C VAL A 137 15.67 -12.97 3.94
N PHE A 138 15.08 -13.90 4.67
CA PHE A 138 14.02 -14.76 4.15
C PHE A 138 12.69 -14.01 4.01
N ALA A 139 12.34 -13.13 4.96
CA ALA A 139 11.17 -12.27 4.87
C ALA A 139 11.24 -11.38 3.63
N ARG A 140 12.37 -10.70 3.40
CA ARG A 140 12.58 -9.88 2.20
C ARG A 140 12.55 -10.72 0.91
N SER A 141 13.16 -11.89 0.91
CA SER A 141 13.16 -12.78 -0.27
C SER A 141 11.75 -13.25 -0.60
N HIS A 142 10.93 -13.54 0.42
CA HIS A 142 9.52 -13.86 0.23
C HIS A 142 8.79 -12.71 -0.46
N ILE A 143 8.83 -11.50 0.13
CA ILE A 143 8.22 -10.30 -0.46
C ILE A 143 8.70 -10.08 -1.89
N ARG A 144 10.01 -10.19 -2.15
CA ARG A 144 10.60 -10.01 -3.48
C ARG A 144 9.92 -10.86 -4.55
N TYR A 145 9.67 -12.14 -4.27
CA TYR A 145 9.16 -13.10 -5.24
C TYR A 145 7.63 -13.19 -5.26
N THR A 146 6.94 -12.80 -4.18
CA THR A 146 5.47 -12.94 -4.06
C THR A 146 4.70 -11.63 -4.21
N LEU A 147 5.33 -10.46 -4.05
CA LEU A 147 4.64 -9.17 -4.08
C LEU A 147 3.84 -8.96 -5.37
N ARG A 148 4.38 -9.41 -6.51
CA ARG A 148 3.67 -9.36 -7.78
C ARG A 148 2.35 -10.11 -7.72
N ASP A 149 2.34 -11.34 -7.22
CA ASP A 149 1.14 -12.18 -7.20
C ASP A 149 0.05 -11.56 -6.30
N TRP A 150 0.46 -10.94 -5.20
CA TRP A 150 -0.44 -10.20 -4.30
C TRP A 150 -1.06 -8.98 -4.98
N VAL A 151 -0.26 -8.21 -5.71
CA VAL A 151 -0.72 -7.05 -6.51
C VAL A 151 -1.64 -7.51 -7.65
N ASP A 152 -1.25 -8.55 -8.39
CA ASP A 152 -2.05 -9.16 -9.46
C ASP A 152 -3.43 -9.60 -8.94
N LEU A 153 -3.49 -10.25 -7.77
CA LEU A 153 -4.75 -10.66 -7.16
C LEU A 153 -5.64 -9.46 -6.83
N ALA A 154 -5.08 -8.42 -6.19
CA ALA A 154 -5.84 -7.23 -5.81
C ALA A 154 -6.41 -6.47 -7.02
N ILE A 155 -5.61 -6.33 -8.09
CA ILE A 155 -6.04 -5.72 -9.35
C ILE A 155 -7.18 -6.54 -9.98
N ASN A 156 -6.99 -7.85 -10.09
CA ASN A 156 -7.98 -8.73 -10.72
C ASN A 156 -9.33 -8.72 -9.98
N GLU A 157 -9.31 -8.74 -8.65
CA GLU A 157 -10.53 -8.65 -7.85
C GLU A 157 -11.22 -7.28 -7.98
N SER A 158 -10.44 -6.19 -8.08
CA SER A 158 -10.99 -4.85 -8.37
C SER A 158 -11.71 -4.81 -9.72
N VAL A 159 -11.08 -5.34 -10.78
CA VAL A 159 -11.66 -5.40 -12.13
C VAL A 159 -12.96 -6.23 -12.14
N ARG A 160 -12.94 -7.42 -11.53
CA ARG A 160 -14.13 -8.29 -11.42
C ARG A 160 -15.29 -7.59 -10.73
N ARG A 161 -15.01 -6.83 -9.68
CA ARG A 161 -16.01 -6.05 -8.95
C ARG A 161 -16.62 -4.94 -9.80
N ASN A 162 -15.78 -4.17 -10.49
CA ASN A 162 -16.23 -3.10 -11.38
C ASN A 162 -17.12 -3.63 -12.51
N ALA A 163 -16.79 -4.81 -13.05
CA ALA A 163 -17.63 -5.50 -14.04
C ALA A 163 -19.01 -5.90 -13.46
N ARG A 164 -19.05 -6.41 -12.21
CA ARG A 164 -20.32 -6.77 -11.54
C ARG A 164 -21.20 -5.55 -11.30
N VAL A 165 -20.63 -4.44 -10.81
CA VAL A 165 -21.37 -3.19 -10.54
C VAL A 165 -21.96 -2.60 -11.82
N ARG A 166 -21.21 -2.62 -12.93
CA ARG A 166 -21.71 -2.16 -14.24
C ARG A 166 -22.86 -3.02 -14.74
N ARG A 167 -22.80 -4.35 -14.54
CA ARG A 167 -23.88 -5.28 -14.93
C ARG A 167 -25.14 -5.16 -14.07
N SER A 168 -25.01 -4.75 -12.81
CA SER A 168 -26.14 -4.59 -11.88
C SER A 168 -26.85 -3.24 -11.98
N ARG A 169 -26.32 -2.27 -12.74
CA ARG A 169 -27.02 -0.99 -12.98
C ARG A 169 -28.17 -1.24 -13.97
N PRO A 170 -29.44 -0.92 -13.62
CA PRO A 170 -30.53 -1.00 -14.58
C PRO A 170 -30.20 -0.10 -15.78
N ARG A 171 -30.50 -0.55 -17.00
CA ARG A 171 -30.42 0.31 -18.18
C ARG A 171 -31.30 1.52 -17.88
N ALA A 172 -30.71 2.72 -17.87
CA ALA A 172 -31.52 3.93 -17.89
C ALA A 172 -32.32 3.86 -19.19
N ASP A 173 -33.62 3.62 -19.06
CA ASP A 173 -34.53 3.64 -20.19
C ASP A 173 -34.41 5.02 -20.85
N SER A 174 -34.00 5.00 -22.11
CA SER A 174 -34.03 6.12 -23.01
C SER A 174 -35.49 6.52 -23.21
N ALA A 175 -35.91 7.58 -22.51
CA ALA A 175 -37.11 8.35 -22.80
C ALA A 175 -36.72 9.63 -23.56
#